data_AF-A0A959EII0-F1
#
_entry.id   AF-A0A959EII0-F1
#
_cell.length_a   1.000
_cell.length_b   1.000
_cell.length_c   1.000
_cell.angle_alpha   90.00
_cell.angle_beta   90.00
_cell.angle_gamma   90.00
#
_symmetry.space_group_name_H-M   'P 1'
#
loop_
_entity.id
_entity.type
_entity.pdbx_description
1 polymer ?
#
loop_
_entity_poly.entity_id
_entity_poly.type
_entity_poly.pdbx_seq_one_letter_code
_entity_poly.pdbx_strand_id
1 'polypeptide(L)' 'MDTLNQRIQHFYDRSTALWLDTWGEHMHHGYYGEDGSEVKDHAQAQADLALELLRWGGMDKARRILDAGCG' A
#
# COMPACT_ATOMS: atom_id res chain seq x y z
N MET A 1 24.90 -9.46 14.66
CA MET A 1 23.42 -9.56 14.58
C MET A 1 22.95 -8.48 13.65
N ASP A 2 22.06 -8.81 12.72
CA ASP A 2 21.49 -7.83 11.80
C ASP A 2 20.56 -6.88 12.55
N THR A 3 20.61 -5.60 12.16
CA THR A 3 19.66 -4.58 12.61
C THR A 3 18.26 -4.86 12.05
N LEU A 4 17.23 -4.21 12.62
CA LEU A 4 15.87 -4.30 12.10
C LEU A 4 15.79 -3.86 10.63
N ASN A 5 16.43 -2.74 10.28
CA ASN A 5 16.41 -2.21 8.91
C ASN A 5 17.05 -3.18 7.91
N GLN A 6 18.15 -3.84 8.28
CA GLN A 6 18.78 -4.86 7.43
C GLN A 6 17.87 -6.08 7.22
N ARG A 7 17.13 -6.48 8.26
CA ARG A 7 16.16 -7.59 8.16
C ARG A 7 14.96 -7.23 7.28
N ILE A 8 14.47 -5.98 7.37
CA ILE A 8 13.38 -5.47 6.51
C ILE A 8 13.85 -5.42 5.05
N GLN A 9 15.03 -4.83 4.80
CA GLN A 9 15.63 -4.79 3.47
C GLN A 9 15.73 -6.19 2.87
N HIS A 10 16.33 -7.14 3.57
CA HIS A 10 16.51 -8.51 3.08
C HIS A 10 15.18 -9.27 2.85
N PHE A 11 14.10 -8.87 3.51
CA PHE A 11 12.77 -9.41 3.24
C PHE A 11 12.23 -8.89 1.91
N TYR A 12 12.22 -7.56 1.71
CA TYR A 12 11.69 -6.96 0.48
C TYR A 12 12.57 -7.30 -0.74
N ASP A 13 13.89 -7.18 -0.64
CA ASP A 13 14.83 -7.51 -1.73
C ASP A 13 14.62 -8.94 -2.28
N ARG A 14 14.20 -9.88 -1.43
CA ARG A 14 13.98 -11.28 -1.83
C ARG A 14 12.56 -11.61 -2.24
N SER A 15 11.58 -10.86 -1.78
CA SER A 15 10.15 -11.20 -1.98
C SER A 15 9.45 -10.32 -3.00
N THR A 16 9.96 -9.12 -3.29
CA THR A 16 9.30 -8.16 -4.21
C THR A 16 9.00 -8.76 -5.59
N ALA A 17 9.91 -9.53 -6.19
CA ALA A 17 9.63 -10.14 -7.51
C ALA A 17 8.41 -11.07 -7.49
N LEU A 18 8.25 -11.85 -6.42
CA LEU A 18 7.08 -12.72 -6.24
C LEU A 18 5.79 -11.89 -6.03
N TRP A 19 5.88 -10.82 -5.24
CA TRP A 19 4.73 -9.96 -4.97
C TRP A 19 4.27 -9.19 -6.20
N LEU A 20 5.20 -8.69 -7.02
CA LEU A 20 4.85 -8.03 -8.28
C LEU A 20 4.11 -8.97 -9.24
N ASP A 21 4.51 -10.24 -9.30
CA ASP A 21 3.84 -11.24 -10.15
C ASP A 21 2.45 -11.64 -9.60
N THR A 22 2.30 -11.67 -8.27
CA THR A 22 1.06 -12.13 -7.63
C THR A 22 0.03 -11.02 -7.43
N TRP A 23 0.45 -9.83 -6.98
CA TRP A 23 -0.40 -8.73 -6.53
C TRP A 23 -0.33 -7.50 -7.43
N GLY A 24 0.67 -7.40 -8.31
CA GLY A 24 0.89 -6.23 -9.16
C GLY A 24 1.73 -5.15 -8.49
N GLU A 25 1.65 -3.93 -9.01
CA GLU A 25 2.53 -2.80 -8.64
C GLU A 25 2.39 -2.38 -7.16
N HIS A 26 1.20 -2.51 -6.59
CA HIS A 26 0.92 -2.12 -5.21
C HIS A 26 0.98 -3.33 -4.28
N MET A 27 1.82 -3.28 -3.25
CA MET A 27 2.01 -4.37 -2.28
C MET A 27 1.24 -4.12 -0.97
N HIS A 28 -0.01 -3.67 -1.08
CA HIS A 28 -0.91 -3.43 0.06
C HIS A 28 -2.35 -3.84 -0.25
N HIS A 29 -3.19 -3.90 0.78
CA HIS A 29 -4.61 -4.22 0.62
C HIS A 29 -5.36 -3.12 -0.15
N GLY A 30 -6.58 -3.45 -0.58
CA GLY A 30 -7.51 -2.51 -1.18
C GLY A 30 -8.67 -2.14 -0.27
N TYR A 31 -9.35 -1.04 -0.59
CA TYR A 31 -10.57 -0.59 0.05
C TYR A 31 -11.79 -1.09 -0.72
N TYR A 32 -12.57 -1.96 -0.07
CA TYR A 32 -13.75 -2.62 -0.64
C TYR A 32 -15.05 -2.07 -0.06
N GLY A 33 -15.10 -0.75 0.20
CA GLY A 33 -16.23 -0.12 0.89
C GLY A 33 -16.10 -0.19 2.41
N GLU A 34 -16.95 0.57 3.11
CA GLU A 34 -16.92 0.70 4.57
C GLU A 34 -17.15 -0.65 5.29
N ASP A 35 -18.00 -1.50 4.71
CA ASP A 35 -18.28 -2.85 5.20
C ASP A 35 -17.46 -3.94 4.50
N GLY A 36 -16.61 -3.56 3.54
CA GLY A 36 -15.75 -4.48 2.78
C GLY A 36 -16.48 -5.34 1.75
N SER A 37 -17.74 -5.03 1.41
CA SER A 37 -18.57 -5.87 0.53
C SER A 37 -18.53 -5.49 -0.96
N GLU A 38 -17.90 -4.36 -1.31
CA GLU A 38 -17.88 -3.88 -2.70
C GLU A 38 -17.06 -4.81 -3.59
N VAL A 39 -17.65 -5.22 -4.71
CA VAL A 39 -16.97 -6.01 -5.74
C VAL A 39 -16.33 -5.07 -6.76
N LYS A 40 -15.01 -4.99 -6.75
CA LYS A 40 -14.22 -4.13 -7.65
C LYS A 40 -12.88 -4.79 -8.01
N ASP A 41 -12.27 -4.27 -9.07
CA ASP A 41 -10.91 -4.66 -9.46
C ASP A 41 -9.92 -4.36 -8.33
N HIS A 42 -8.94 -5.25 -8.13
CA HIS A 42 -7.99 -5.15 -7.02
C HIS A 42 -7.13 -3.88 -7.10
N ALA A 43 -6.68 -3.51 -8.31
CA ALA A 43 -5.87 -2.31 -8.48
C ALA A 43 -6.67 -1.03 -8.17
N GLN A 44 -7.96 -1.02 -8.54
CA GLN A 44 -8.84 0.09 -8.17
C GLN A 44 -9.05 0.14 -6.64
N ALA A 45 -9.25 -1.01 -5.99
CA ALA A 45 -9.38 -1.05 -4.53
C ALA A 45 -8.13 -0.51 -3.83
N GLN A 46 -6.94 -0.80 -4.34
CA GLN A 46 -5.66 -0.29 -3.80
C GLN A 46 -5.56 1.24 -3.93
N ALA A 47 -5.93 1.80 -5.09
CA ALA A 47 -6.00 3.25 -5.28
C ALA A 47 -7.04 3.90 -4.36
N ASP A 48 -8.22 3.30 -4.23
CA ASP A 48 -9.28 3.78 -3.35
C ASP A 48 -8.80 3.84 -1.89
N LEU A 49 -8.04 2.85 -1.43
CA LEU A 49 -7.51 2.84 -0.07
C LEU A 49 -6.61 4.06 0.20
N ALA A 50 -5.73 4.40 -0.75
CA ALA A 50 -4.87 5.58 -0.61
C ALA A 50 -5.72 6.87 -0.51
N LEU A 51 -6.77 6.99 -1.32
CA LEU A 51 -7.69 8.13 -1.29
C LEU A 51 -8.47 8.19 0.03
N GLU A 52 -8.95 7.07 0.53
CA GLU A 52 -9.67 7.01 1.81
C GLU A 52 -8.76 7.34 3.00
N LEU A 53 -7.49 6.94 2.97
CA LEU A 53 -6.51 7.36 4.00
C LEU A 53 -6.29 8.88 3.99
N LEU A 54 -6.23 9.50 2.81
CA LEU A 54 -6.14 10.96 2.68
C LEU A 54 -7.41 11.65 3.21
N ARG A 55 -8.59 11.15 2.86
CA ARG A 55 -9.88 11.66 3.35
C ARG A 55 -10.00 11.52 4.86
N TRP A 56 -9.64 10.36 5.41
CA TRP A 56 -9.62 10.10 6.84
C TRP A 56 -8.67 11.06 7.57
N GLY A 57 -7.53 11.36 6.97
CA GLY A 57 -6.60 12.39 7.44
C GLY A 57 -7.10 13.83 7.30
N GLY A 58 -8.32 14.05 6.79
CA GLY A 58 -8.88 15.39 6.55
C GLY A 58 -8.17 16.15 5.43
N MET A 59 -7.50 15.46 4.51
CA MET A 59 -6.72 16.07 3.44
C MET A 59 -7.47 16.08 2.10
N ASP A 60 -8.11 17.22 1.79
CA ASP A 60 -8.70 17.43 0.45
C ASP A 60 -7.65 17.81 -0.60
N LYS A 61 -6.58 18.49 -0.17
CA LYS A 61 -5.44 18.88 -1.02
C LYS A 61 -4.15 18.85 -0.22
N ALA A 62 -3.12 18.19 -0.75
CA ALA A 62 -1.79 18.16 -0.16
C ALA A 62 -0.76 18.80 -1.10
N ARG A 63 0.10 19.68 -0.57
CA ARG A 63 1.25 20.22 -1.33
C ARG A 63 2.51 19.40 -1.13
N ARG A 64 2.62 18.72 0.02
CA ARG A 64 3.76 17.88 0.40
C ARG A 64 3.21 16.70 1.21
N ILE A 65 3.60 15.50 0.83
CA ILE A 65 3.26 14.25 1.51
C ILE A 65 4.59 13.57 1.85
N LEU A 66 4.71 13.05 3.07
CA LEU A 66 5.77 12.12 3.43
C LEU A 66 5.16 10.72 3.43
N ASP A 67 5.65 9.88 2.53
CA ASP A 67 5.35 8.45 2.53
C ASP A 67 6.53 7.70 3.15
N ALA A 68 6.33 7.19 4.37
CA ALA A 68 7.38 6.56 5.16
C ALA A 68 7.36 5.04 4.96
N GLY A 69 8.11 4.59 3.96
CA GLY A 69 8.11 3.21 3.50
C GLY A 69 7.31 3.04 2.22
N CYS A 70 7.63 3.85 1.21
CA CYS A 70 6.89 4.03 -0.06
C CYS A 70 6.97 2.84 -1.04
N GLY A 71 7.23 1.64 -0.55
CA GLY A 71 7.18 0.41 -1.33
C GLY A 71 5.76 -0.08 -1.52
#